data_AF-A0A952FFM7-F1
#
_entry.id   AF-A0A952FFM7-F1
#
_cell.length_a   1.000
_cell.length_b   1.000
_cell.length_c   1.000
_cell.angle_alpha   90.00
_cell.angle_beta   90.00
_cell.angle_gamma   90.00
#
_symmetry.space_group_name_H-M   'P 1'
#
loop_
_entity.id
_entity.type
_entity.pdbx_description
1 polymer ?
#
loop_
_entity_poly.entity_id
_entity_poly.type
_entity_poly.pdbx_seq_one_letter_code
_entity_poly.pdbx_strand_id
1 'polypeptide(L)' 'MRSQRVLYKISVAHTPSELWMLRSDLHQCISQAHTQSEAAERINSLIDVFAGWLPASQITRI' A
#
# COMPACT_ATOMS: atom_id res chain seq x y z
N MET A 1 4.15 8.76 15.42
CA MET A 1 2.86 8.25 14.90
C MET A 1 3.11 7.51 13.60
N ARG A 2 2.75 6.22 13.50
CA ARG A 2 3.11 5.37 12.35
C ARG A 2 2.50 5.88 11.03
N SER A 3 1.30 6.45 11.10
CA SER A 3 0.61 7.14 10.00
C SER A 3 1.40 8.31 9.42
N GLN A 4 1.95 9.21 10.24
CA GLN A 4 2.78 10.33 9.77
C GLN A 4 4.04 9.86 9.04
N ARG A 5 4.66 8.77 9.51
CA ARG A 5 5.83 8.19 8.85
C ARG A 5 5.48 7.61 7.48
N VAL A 6 4.32 6.97 7.34
CA VAL A 6 3.82 6.44 6.07
C VAL A 6 3.51 7.58 5.10
N LEU A 7 2.83 8.63 5.56
CA LEU A 7 2.54 9.81 4.74
C LEU A 7 3.82 10.47 4.22
N TYR A 8 4.84 10.62 5.08
CA TYR A 8 6.14 11.12 4.63
C TYR A 8 6.77 10.20 3.57
N LYS A 9 6.80 8.88 3.79
CA LYS A 9 7.35 7.93 2.82
C LYS A 9 6.62 7.97 1.47
N ILE A 10 5.30 8.18 1.47
CA ILE A 10 4.53 8.38 0.24
C ILE A 10 4.99 9.64 -0.48
N SER A 11 5.19 10.75 0.25
CA SER A 11 5.60 12.02 -0.35
C SER A 11 7.02 12.02 -0.95
N VAL A 12 7.90 11.14 -0.47
CA VAL A 12 9.29 11.04 -0.96
C VAL A 12 9.54 9.84 -1.88
N ALA A 13 8.52 9.04 -2.17
CA ALA A 13 8.64 7.93 -3.11
C ALA A 13 8.66 8.48 -4.54
N HIS A 14 9.66 8.08 -5.32
CA HIS A 14 9.85 8.54 -6.69
C HIS A 14 9.50 7.46 -7.71
N THR A 15 9.35 6.21 -7.26
CA THR A 15 9.00 5.08 -8.12
C THR A 15 7.71 4.38 -7.67
N PRO A 16 6.95 3.78 -8.60
CA PRO A 16 5.82 2.92 -8.25
C PRO A 16 6.20 1.78 -7.31
N SER A 17 7.41 1.24 -7.45
CA SER A 17 7.91 0.14 -6.60
C SER A 17 8.06 0.58 -5.14
N GLU A 18 8.61 1.77 -4.91
CA GLU A 18 8.73 2.34 -3.56
C GLU A 18 7.35 2.56 -2.93
N LEU A 19 6.38 3.09 -3.69
CA LEU A 19 5.00 3.24 -3.22
C LEU A 19 4.38 1.88 -2.87
N TRP A 20 4.59 0.86 -3.70
CA TRP A 20 4.05 -0.48 -3.47
C TRP A 20 4.68 -1.21 -2.28
N MET A 21 5.91 -0.88 -1.90
CA MET A 21 6.53 -1.37 -0.66
C MET A 21 5.82 -0.82 0.60
N LEU A 22 5.16 0.33 0.51
CA LEU A 22 4.44 0.94 1.62
C LEU A 22 3.08 0.26 1.87
N ARG A 23 2.62 -0.64 0.99
CA ARG A 23 1.32 -1.30 1.10
C ARG A 23 1.12 -2.01 2.44
N SER A 24 2.17 -2.62 2.99
CA SER A 24 2.07 -3.34 4.27
C SER A 24 1.91 -2.39 5.46
N ASP A 25 2.64 -1.26 5.45
CA ASP A 25 2.46 -0.23 6.48
C ASP A 25 1.09 0.46 6.34
N LEU A 26 0.63 0.72 5.11
CA LEU A 26 -0.71 1.25 4.83
C LEU A 26 -1.80 0.28 5.30
N HIS A 27 -1.69 -1.00 4.98
CA HIS A 27 -2.59 -2.05 5.46
C HIS A 27 -2.69 -2.01 6.98
N GLN A 28 -1.53 -1.99 7.66
CA GLN A 28 -1.51 -1.93 9.12
C GLN A 28 -2.17 -0.66 9.67
N CYS A 29 -1.90 0.51 9.09
CA CYS A 29 -2.53 1.76 9.51
C CYS A 29 -4.05 1.76 9.29
N ILE A 30 -4.53 1.28 8.14
CA ILE A 30 -5.96 1.19 7.84
C ILE A 30 -6.61 0.19 8.78
N SER A 31 -5.98 -0.96 9.02
CA SER A 31 -6.52 -1.99 9.91
C SER A 31 -6.62 -1.55 11.37
N GLN A 32 -5.76 -0.62 11.81
CA GLN A 32 -5.80 -0.02 13.14
C GLN A 32 -6.91 1.03 13.28
N ALA A 33 -7.25 1.73 12.20
CA ALA A 33 -8.31 2.73 12.18
C ALA A 33 -9.70 2.14 11.86
N HIS A 34 -9.73 1.04 11.12
CA HIS A 34 -10.92 0.37 10.63
C HIS A 34 -10.88 -1.12 11.00
N THR A 35 -10.94 -2.01 10.01
CA THR A 35 -10.88 -3.46 10.17
C THR A 35 -9.81 -4.07 9.25
N GLN A 36 -9.39 -5.30 9.55
CA GLN A 36 -8.48 -6.05 8.68
C GLN A 36 -9.09 -6.28 7.28
N SER A 37 -10.39 -6.61 7.22
CA SER A 37 -11.09 -6.85 5.95
C SER A 37 -11.09 -5.60 5.06
N GLU A 38 -11.38 -4.44 5.65
CA GLU A 38 -11.41 -3.18 4.91
C GLU A 38 -10.01 -2.71 4.49
N ALA A 39 -8.98 -3.01 5.30
CA ALA A 39 -7.60 -2.78 4.91
C ALA A 39 -7.19 -3.65 3.71
N ALA A 40 -7.52 -4.94 3.74
CA ALA A 40 -7.24 -5.86 2.65
C ALA A 40 -7.97 -5.44 1.37
N GLU A 41 -9.26 -5.08 1.45
CA GLU A 41 -10.04 -4.63 0.30
C GLU A 41 -9.42 -3.40 -0.36
N ARG A 42 -9.12 -2.35 0.42
CA ARG A 42 -8.54 -1.10 -0.10
C ARG A 42 -7.13 -1.29 -0.67
N ILE A 43 -6.30 -2.15 -0.08
CA ILE A 43 -4.96 -2.43 -0.63
C ILE A 43 -5.09 -3.28 -1.90
N ASN A 44 -5.97 -4.27 -1.90
CA ASN A 44 -6.18 -5.12 -3.06
C ASN A 44 -6.80 -4.36 -4.24
N SER A 45 -7.61 -3.31 -4.02
CA SER A 45 -8.10 -2.46 -5.11
C SER A 45 -6.99 -1.63 -5.77
N LEU A 46 -5.85 -1.42 -5.11
CA LEU A 46 -4.70 -0.74 -5.71
C LEU A 46 -3.94 -1.60 -6.72
N ILE A 47 -4.14 -2.93 -6.71
CA ILE A 47 -3.48 -3.87 -7.64
C ILE A 47 -3.66 -3.44 -9.09
N ASP A 48 -4.89 -3.05 -9.46
CA ASP A 48 -5.22 -2.64 -10.82
C ASP A 48 -4.55 -1.30 -11.19
N VAL A 49 -4.30 -0.43 -10.21
CA VAL A 49 -3.60 0.84 -10.40
C VAL A 49 -2.11 0.61 -10.66
N PHE A 50 -1.50 -0.36 -9.97
CA PHE A 50 -0.09 -0.72 -10.13
C PHE A 50 0.15 -1.72 -11.28
N ALA A 51 -0.91 -2.30 -11.85
CA ALA A 51 -0.82 -3.18 -13.00
C ALA A 51 -0.19 -2.44 -14.19
N GLY A 52 0.86 -3.04 -14.78
CA GLY A 52 1.63 -2.43 -15.88
C GLY A 52 2.74 -1.48 -15.43
N TRP A 53 2.72 -0.98 -14.19
CA TRP A 53 3.85 -0.25 -13.59
C TRP A 53 4.84 -1.17 -12.90
N LEU A 54 4.35 -2.29 -12.36
CA LEU A 54 5.15 -3.29 -11.67
C LEU A 54 5.00 -4.66 -12.34
N PRO A 55 6.05 -5.51 -12.27
CA PRO A 55 5.93 -6.91 -12.65
C PRO A 55 4.82 -7.61 -11.87
N ALA A 56 4.04 -8.47 -12.52
CA ALA A 56 2.96 -9.22 -11.87
C ALA A 56 3.45 -10.06 -10.66
N SER A 57 4.72 -10.48 -10.67
CA SER A 57 5.35 -11.18 -9.54
C SER A 57 5.49 -10.33 -8.28
N GLN A 58 5.51 -9.00 -8.41
CA GLN A 58 5.60 -8.07 -7.29
C GLN A 58 4.23 -7.62 -6.79
N ILE A 59 3.20 -7.66 -7.65
CA ILE A 59 1.84 -7.26 -7.32
C ILE A 59 1.07 -8.45 -6.74
N THR A 60 1.15 -8.60 -5.42
CA THR A 60 0.47 -9.68 -4.70
C THR A 60 -0.70 -9.17 -3.89
N ARG A 61 -1.79 -9.95 -3.84
CA ARG A 61 -2.88 -9.73 -2.89
C ARG A 61 -2.40 -9.98 -1.46
N ILE A 62 -3.04 -9.29 -0.52
CA ILE A 62 -2.88 -9.50 0.93
C ILE A 62 -4.22 -9.95 1.50
#